data_AF-A0A550IFB7-F1
#
_entry.id   AF-A0A550IFB7-F1
#
_cell.length_a   1.000
_cell.length_b   1.000
_cell.length_c   1.000
_cell.angle_alpha   90.00
_cell.angle_beta   90.00
_cell.angle_gamma   90.00
#
_symmetry.space_group_name_H-M   'P 1'
#
loop_
_entity.id
_entity.type
_entity.pdbx_description
1 polymer ?
#
loop_
_entity_poly.entity_id
_entity_poly.type
_entity_poly.pdbx_seq_one_letter_code
_entity_poly.pdbx_strand_id
1 'polypeptide(L)'
;MKSTTRGTLAAVVTCVAAAVATPAVAADGIPVAVPLDGVENSLNMEMPRIGGSLPLPTPGNPDGPRYVEGRLLPDRAVPQLPVTSDLPSLDLRTPVPRVLGDTFDHVAASTPTSDLRALTPGASLDAPLTAPQADKLGLPAPKLPEVGLLAPVLQAAPGATLGLAPGL
;
A
#
# COMPACT_ATOMS: atom_id res chain seq x y z
N MET A 1 11.80 -50.85 32.60
CA MET A 1 11.29 -49.47 32.74
C MET A 1 10.95 -48.95 31.35
N LYS A 2 9.68 -48.65 31.10
CA LYS A 2 9.13 -48.12 29.83
C LYS A 2 8.97 -46.60 29.96
N SER A 3 9.12 -45.90 28.83
CA SER A 3 8.71 -44.52 28.52
C SER A 3 9.90 -43.63 28.19
N THR A 4 10.00 -43.20 26.92
CA THR A 4 10.00 -41.77 26.50
C THR A 4 10.25 -41.67 24.99
N THR A 5 9.23 -41.97 24.17
CA THR A 5 9.24 -41.68 22.71
C THR A 5 8.10 -40.72 22.32
N ARG A 6 7.24 -40.31 23.28
CA ARG A 6 6.09 -39.43 23.01
C ARG A 6 6.37 -37.94 23.22
N GLY A 7 7.53 -37.56 23.76
CA GLY A 7 7.86 -36.15 24.07
C GLY A 7 8.41 -35.35 22.89
N THR A 8 9.13 -35.98 21.98
CA THR A 8 9.85 -35.28 20.90
C THR A 8 8.97 -34.90 19.71
N LEU A 9 7.84 -35.58 19.50
CA LEU A 9 6.90 -35.23 18.42
C LEU A 9 6.01 -34.03 18.78
N ALA A 10 5.68 -33.84 20.07
CA ALA A 10 4.86 -32.72 20.52
C ALA A 10 5.57 -31.36 20.37
N ALA A 11 6.90 -31.32 20.58
CA ALA A 11 7.70 -30.10 20.44
C ALA A 11 7.90 -29.66 18.99
N VAL A 12 8.00 -30.61 18.05
CA VAL A 12 8.19 -30.29 16.62
C VAL A 12 6.89 -29.74 16.01
N VAL A 13 5.72 -30.25 16.42
CA VAL A 13 4.43 -29.73 15.94
C VAL A 13 4.13 -28.33 16.49
N THR A 14 4.62 -27.98 17.69
CA THR A 14 4.48 -26.62 18.23
C THR A 14 5.46 -25.61 17.61
N CYS A 15 6.66 -26.02 17.19
CA CYS A 15 7.60 -25.12 16.49
C CYS A 15 7.16 -24.80 15.05
N VAL A 16 6.51 -25.73 14.35
CA VAL A 16 5.97 -25.45 13.01
C VAL A 16 4.77 -24.50 13.08
N ALA A 17 3.97 -24.54 14.14
CA ALA A 17 2.83 -23.62 14.29
C ALA A 17 3.24 -22.16 14.59
N ALA A 18 4.38 -21.95 15.26
CA ALA A 18 4.87 -20.59 15.58
C ALA A 18 5.48 -19.86 14.37
N ALA A 19 5.82 -20.58 13.28
CA ALA A 19 6.41 -20.00 12.08
C ALA A 19 5.38 -19.63 10.98
N VAL A 20 4.10 -19.96 11.14
CA VAL A 20 3.05 -19.74 10.11
C VAL A 20 1.78 -19.05 10.63
N ALA A 21 1.79 -18.54 11.86
CA ALA A 21 0.59 -17.93 12.44
C ALA A 21 0.91 -16.66 13.25
N THR A 22 1.46 -15.65 12.58
CA THR A 22 0.98 -14.30 12.89
C THR A 22 -0.38 -14.17 12.19
N PRO A 23 -1.50 -14.10 12.94
CA PRO A 23 -2.79 -13.86 12.31
C PRO A 23 -2.68 -12.55 11.54
N ALA A 24 -3.19 -12.56 10.31
CA ALA A 24 -3.45 -11.38 9.50
C ALA A 24 -4.48 -10.49 10.24
N VAL A 25 -4.03 -9.83 11.30
CA VAL A 25 -4.57 -8.55 11.73
C VAL A 25 -4.33 -7.64 10.54
N ALA A 26 -5.39 -7.27 9.83
CA ALA A 26 -5.42 -6.24 8.78
C ALA A 26 -4.02 -5.80 8.35
N ALA A 27 -3.31 -6.66 7.61
CA ALA A 27 -1.92 -6.38 7.33
C ALA A 27 -1.89 -5.29 6.26
N ASP A 28 -1.25 -4.17 6.59
CA ASP A 28 -0.97 -3.00 5.73
C ASP A 28 -0.01 -3.35 4.55
N GLY A 29 -0.02 -4.61 4.09
CA GLY A 29 0.83 -5.14 3.02
C GLY A 29 1.20 -6.61 3.17
N ILE A 30 1.62 -7.23 2.07
CA ILE A 30 2.14 -8.61 2.04
C ILE A 30 3.64 -8.57 2.33
N PRO A 31 4.15 -9.20 3.41
CA PRO A 31 5.57 -9.24 3.68
C PRO A 31 6.32 -10.06 2.62
N VAL A 32 7.46 -9.54 2.15
CA VAL A 32 8.34 -10.19 1.18
C VAL A 32 9.77 -10.16 1.74
N ALA A 33 10.40 -11.32 1.84
CA ALA A 33 11.80 -11.46 2.23
C ALA A 33 12.61 -12.04 1.08
N VAL A 34 13.84 -11.55 0.88
CA VAL A 34 14.78 -12.10 -0.10
C VAL A 34 15.57 -13.23 0.55
N PRO A 35 15.46 -14.49 0.07
CA PRO A 35 16.13 -15.62 0.70
C PRO A 35 17.60 -15.67 0.27
N LEU A 36 18.49 -15.12 1.10
CA LEU A 36 19.95 -15.14 0.87
C LEU A 36 20.70 -16.22 1.66
N ASP A 37 19.97 -17.06 2.41
CA ASP A 37 20.54 -18.12 3.26
C ASP A 37 21.38 -19.12 2.44
N GLY A 38 20.97 -19.42 1.21
CA GLY A 38 21.72 -20.33 0.33
C GLY A 38 23.09 -19.76 -0.07
N VAL A 39 23.17 -18.44 -0.25
CA VAL A 39 24.42 -17.74 -0.61
C VAL A 39 25.32 -17.65 0.61
N GLU A 40 24.76 -17.30 1.77
CA GLU A 40 25.47 -17.27 3.05
C GLU A 40 26.13 -18.62 3.38
N ASN A 41 25.38 -19.71 3.24
CA ASN A 41 25.89 -21.06 3.52
C ASN A 41 26.94 -21.54 2.50
N SER A 42 26.87 -21.10 1.24
CA SER A 42 27.81 -21.52 0.19
C SER A 42 29.11 -20.73 0.20
N LEU A 43 29.03 -19.43 0.53
CA LEU A 43 30.18 -18.54 0.60
C LEU A 43 30.79 -18.47 2.00
N ASN A 44 30.13 -19.05 3.01
CA ASN A 44 30.52 -18.99 4.43
C ASN A 44 30.82 -17.56 4.88
N MET A 45 29.97 -16.62 4.45
CA MET A 45 30.04 -15.20 4.74
C MET A 45 28.65 -14.69 5.07
N GLU A 46 28.55 -13.85 6.09
CA GLU A 46 27.29 -13.20 6.48
C GLU A 46 26.75 -12.33 5.32
N MET A 47 25.51 -12.59 4.91
CA MET A 47 24.86 -11.87 3.83
C MET A 47 23.95 -10.76 4.38
N PRO A 48 23.70 -9.69 3.60
CA PRO A 48 22.70 -8.71 3.96
C PRO A 48 21.31 -9.35 4.11
N ARG A 49 20.50 -8.83 5.03
CA ARG A 49 19.09 -9.19 5.15
C ARG A 49 18.25 -8.12 4.44
N ILE A 50 17.38 -8.57 3.53
CA ILE A 50 16.51 -7.69 2.76
C ILE A 50 15.07 -8.18 2.91
N GLY A 51 14.23 -7.33 3.48
CA GLY A 51 12.80 -7.56 3.60
C GLY A 51 12.02 -6.31 3.21
N GLY A 52 10.72 -6.45 3.04
CA GLY A 52 9.83 -5.35 2.74
C GLY A 52 8.37 -5.76 2.71
N SER A 53 7.51 -4.85 2.27
CA SER A 53 6.08 -5.12 2.08
C SER A 53 5.61 -4.71 0.69
N LEU A 54 4.73 -5.54 0.12
CA LEU A 54 3.99 -5.21 -1.10
C LEU A 54 2.64 -4.59 -0.70
N PRO A 55 2.26 -3.45 -1.28
CA PRO A 55 1.04 -2.77 -0.90
C PRO A 55 -0.21 -3.44 -1.45
N LEU A 56 -1.33 -3.29 -0.73
CA LEU A 56 -2.64 -3.81 -1.12
C LEU A 56 -3.63 -2.64 -1.35
N PRO A 57 -3.86 -2.23 -2.62
CA PRO A 57 -4.77 -1.15 -2.90
C PRO A 57 -6.22 -1.57 -2.61
N THR A 58 -6.89 -0.78 -1.78
CA THR A 58 -8.29 -0.96 -1.41
C THR A 58 -9.12 0.17 -2.01
N PRO A 59 -10.06 -0.13 -2.92
CA PRO A 59 -10.98 0.87 -3.45
C PRO A 59 -11.99 1.29 -2.36
N GLY A 60 -12.21 2.59 -2.25
CA GLY A 60 -13.24 3.18 -1.42
C GLY A 60 -14.56 3.37 -2.17
N ASN A 61 -15.47 4.14 -1.57
CA ASN A 61 -16.74 4.47 -2.22
C ASN A 61 -16.55 5.67 -3.16
N PRO A 62 -17.01 5.58 -4.43
CA PRO A 62 -16.96 6.70 -5.35
C PRO A 62 -17.87 7.83 -4.88
N ASP A 63 -17.43 9.08 -5.07
CA ASP A 63 -18.27 10.26 -4.82
C ASP A 63 -19.17 10.46 -6.05
N GLY A 64 -20.39 9.91 -5.93
CA GLY A 64 -21.34 9.74 -7.03
C GLY A 64 -21.79 11.04 -7.73
N PRO A 65 -22.61 10.90 -8.79
CA PRO A 65 -23.09 12.02 -9.58
C PRO A 65 -23.90 13.01 -8.72
N ARG A 66 -23.64 14.30 -8.91
CA ARG A 66 -24.34 15.39 -8.21
C ARG A 66 -25.12 16.23 -9.19
N TYR A 67 -26.44 16.28 -9.05
CA TYR A 67 -27.27 17.16 -9.86
C TYR A 67 -27.05 18.60 -9.44
N VAL A 68 -26.70 19.44 -10.41
CA VAL A 68 -26.47 20.89 -10.22
C VAL A 68 -27.44 21.67 -11.08
N GLU A 69 -27.86 22.82 -10.58
CA GLU A 69 -28.81 23.68 -11.28
C GLU A 69 -28.24 24.18 -12.61
N GLY A 70 -29.09 24.26 -13.65
CA GLY A 70 -28.71 24.74 -14.97
C GLY A 70 -28.02 23.71 -15.89
N ARG A 71 -27.69 22.51 -15.38
CA ARG A 71 -27.18 21.39 -16.18
C ARG A 71 -28.23 20.30 -16.32
N LEU A 72 -28.25 19.63 -17.47
CA LEU A 72 -29.12 18.47 -17.70
C LEU A 72 -28.46 17.16 -17.24
N LEU A 73 -27.14 17.11 -17.32
CA LEU A 73 -26.36 15.98 -16.82
C LEU A 73 -25.83 16.30 -15.42
N PRO A 74 -25.73 15.29 -14.55
CA PRO A 74 -25.12 15.50 -13.25
C PRO A 74 -23.65 15.87 -13.39
N ASP A 75 -23.20 16.73 -12.50
CA ASP A 75 -21.78 16.91 -12.26
C ASP A 75 -21.17 15.57 -11.79
N ARG A 76 -19.92 15.30 -12.17
CA ARG A 76 -19.26 13.99 -11.97
C ARG A 76 -20.00 12.81 -12.62
N ALA A 77 -20.36 12.96 -13.89
CA ALA A 77 -20.87 11.87 -14.72
C ALA A 77 -19.98 10.61 -14.69
N VAL A 78 -18.66 10.81 -14.61
CA VAL A 78 -17.69 9.77 -14.21
C VAL A 78 -17.15 10.15 -12.83
N PRO A 79 -17.57 9.46 -11.74
CA PRO A 79 -17.15 9.80 -10.40
C PRO A 79 -15.68 9.46 -10.16
N GLN A 80 -15.03 10.21 -9.27
CA GLN A 80 -13.71 9.83 -8.77
C GLN A 80 -13.85 8.69 -7.77
N LEU A 81 -12.95 7.71 -7.87
CA LEU A 81 -12.84 6.59 -6.95
C LEU A 81 -11.67 6.85 -5.99
N PRO A 82 -11.92 6.97 -4.68
CA PRO A 82 -10.86 6.93 -3.69
C PRO A 82 -10.19 5.56 -3.67
N VAL A 83 -8.87 5.54 -3.61
CA VAL A 83 -8.07 4.34 -3.44
C VAL A 83 -7.13 4.58 -2.27
N THR A 84 -7.20 3.72 -1.25
CA THR A 84 -6.27 3.72 -0.12
C THR A 84 -5.32 2.55 -0.25
N SER A 85 -4.06 2.75 0.08
CA SER A 85 -3.02 1.73 0.03
C SER A 85 -1.93 2.15 1.01
N ASP A 86 -0.99 1.26 1.29
CA ASP A 86 0.27 1.62 1.93
C ASP A 86 1.33 1.93 0.88
N LEU A 87 2.35 2.68 1.28
CA LEU A 87 3.60 2.73 0.56
C LEU A 87 4.42 1.46 0.84
N PRO A 88 5.16 0.95 -0.15
CA PRO A 88 6.02 -0.21 0.04
C PRO A 88 7.05 0.08 1.13
N SER A 89 7.22 -0.86 2.06
CA SER A 89 8.29 -0.81 3.06
C SER A 89 9.52 -1.57 2.59
N LEU A 90 10.67 -1.18 3.12
CA LEU A 90 11.97 -1.81 2.93
C LEU A 90 12.67 -1.86 4.28
N ASP A 91 13.26 -3.00 4.62
CA ASP A 91 14.22 -3.18 5.70
C ASP A 91 15.48 -3.83 5.12
N LEU A 92 16.58 -3.10 5.14
CA LEU A 92 17.89 -3.56 4.68
C LEU A 92 18.85 -3.52 5.86
N ARG A 93 19.48 -4.65 6.14
CA ARG A 93 20.56 -4.75 7.12
C ARG A 93 21.78 -5.34 6.45
N THR A 94 22.90 -4.64 6.54
CA THR A 94 24.16 -5.08 5.95
C THR A 94 25.22 -5.20 7.04
N PRO A 95 25.96 -6.32 7.09
CA PRO A 95 27.11 -6.42 7.96
C PRO A 95 28.17 -5.41 7.50
N VAL A 96 28.85 -4.78 8.45
CA VAL A 96 29.98 -3.89 8.19
C VAL A 96 31.28 -4.50 8.71
N PRO A 97 32.41 -4.33 7.99
CA PRO A 97 33.70 -4.75 8.50
C PRO A 97 34.01 -3.98 9.79
N ARG A 98 34.62 -4.66 10.77
CA ARG A 98 34.90 -4.18 12.16
C ARG A 98 35.82 -2.95 12.27
N VAL A 99 36.02 -2.21 11.18
CA VAL A 99 36.79 -0.97 11.11
C VAL A 99 36.12 0.16 11.93
N LEU A 100 34.82 0.03 12.27
CA LEU A 100 34.07 1.00 13.09
C LEU A 100 34.04 0.66 14.60
N GLY A 101 34.75 -0.38 15.06
CA GLY A 101 34.79 -0.82 16.46
C GLY A 101 33.81 -1.96 16.78
N ASP A 102 33.90 -2.53 17.99
CA ASP A 102 33.17 -3.76 18.37
C ASP A 102 31.70 -3.54 18.76
N THR A 103 31.22 -2.29 18.73
CA THR A 103 29.87 -1.91 19.21
C THR A 103 28.82 -1.90 18.10
N PHE A 104 29.25 -1.75 16.84
CA PHE A 104 28.37 -1.70 15.68
C PHE A 104 28.97 -2.55 14.56
N ASP A 105 28.27 -3.62 14.22
CA ASP A 105 28.64 -4.57 13.18
C ASP A 105 27.63 -4.57 12.01
N HIS A 106 26.55 -3.77 12.10
CA HIS A 106 25.55 -3.62 11.05
C HIS A 106 25.16 -2.17 10.75
N VAL A 107 24.94 -1.89 9.47
CA VAL A 107 24.22 -0.70 8.99
C VAL A 107 22.81 -1.12 8.61
N ALA A 108 21.82 -0.35 9.07
CA ALA A 108 20.42 -0.56 8.78
C ALA A 108 19.84 0.63 8.02
N ALA A 109 19.02 0.33 7.01
CA ALA A 109 18.20 1.29 6.31
C ALA A 109 16.76 0.76 6.29
N SER A 110 15.81 1.56 6.76
CA SER A 110 14.40 1.17 6.75
C SER A 110 13.49 2.29 6.27
N THR A 111 12.49 1.92 5.49
CA THR A 111 11.36 2.78 5.13
C THR A 111 10.11 2.18 5.76
N PRO A 112 9.57 2.77 6.85
CA PRO A 112 8.37 2.24 7.48
C PRO A 112 7.17 2.32 6.53
N THR A 113 6.17 1.48 6.75
CA THR A 113 4.87 1.61 6.07
C THR A 113 4.30 3.01 6.32
N SER A 114 3.72 3.61 5.30
CA SER A 114 3.12 4.94 5.36
C SER A 114 1.91 4.97 4.46
N ASP A 115 0.82 5.58 4.91
CA ASP A 115 -0.43 5.64 4.14
C ASP A 115 -0.25 6.36 2.79
N LEU A 116 -0.89 5.80 1.76
CA LEU A 116 -1.10 6.36 0.43
C LEU A 116 -2.60 6.54 0.20
N ARG A 117 -3.01 7.78 -0.08
CA ARG A 117 -4.38 8.11 -0.51
C ARG A 117 -4.35 8.63 -1.93
N ALA A 118 -5.16 8.05 -2.79
CA ALA A 118 -5.32 8.46 -4.18
C ALA A 118 -6.79 8.72 -4.52
N LEU A 119 -7.03 9.63 -5.46
CA LEU A 119 -8.31 9.78 -6.16
C LEU A 119 -8.05 9.52 -7.65
N THR A 120 -8.84 8.63 -8.25
CA THR A 120 -8.78 8.42 -9.70
C THR A 120 -9.20 9.69 -10.45
N PRO A 121 -8.84 9.82 -11.74
CA PRO A 121 -9.47 10.81 -12.60
C PRO A 121 -10.99 10.66 -12.57
N GLY A 122 -11.68 11.79 -12.71
CA GLY A 122 -13.13 11.84 -12.88
C GLY A 122 -13.46 12.72 -14.09
N ALA A 123 -14.72 12.75 -14.50
CA ALA A 123 -15.15 13.58 -15.60
C ALA A 123 -16.57 14.10 -15.39
N SER A 124 -16.82 15.30 -15.90
CA SER A 124 -18.15 15.88 -16.05
C SER A 124 -18.46 16.08 -17.52
N LEU A 125 -19.70 15.85 -17.88
CA LEU A 125 -20.21 16.06 -19.23
C LEU A 125 -21.48 16.88 -19.12
N ASP A 126 -21.70 17.80 -20.04
CA ASP A 126 -22.96 18.53 -20.13
C ASP A 126 -23.55 18.43 -21.53
N ALA A 127 -24.88 18.30 -21.56
CA ALA A 127 -25.62 18.17 -22.81
C ALA A 127 -25.67 19.50 -23.55
N PRO A 128 -25.82 19.50 -24.89
CA PRO A 128 -25.95 20.72 -25.69
C PRO A 128 -27.32 21.41 -25.53
N LEU A 129 -27.99 21.20 -24.41
CA LEU A 129 -29.31 21.74 -24.08
C LEU A 129 -29.31 22.33 -22.66
N THR A 130 -29.99 23.46 -22.48
CA THR A 130 -30.21 24.05 -21.14
C THR A 130 -31.21 23.22 -20.34
N ALA A 131 -31.29 23.49 -19.04
CA ALA A 131 -32.45 23.07 -18.24
C ALA A 131 -33.77 23.67 -18.82
N PRO A 132 -34.93 23.04 -18.57
CA PRO A 132 -36.25 23.60 -18.87
C PRO A 132 -36.40 25.03 -18.33
N GLN A 133 -36.87 25.97 -19.18
CA GLN A 133 -36.97 27.38 -18.81
C GLN A 133 -38.43 27.85 -18.77
N ALA A 134 -38.85 28.49 -17.68
CA ALA A 134 -40.24 28.91 -17.48
C ALA A 134 -40.71 29.97 -18.50
N ASP A 135 -39.80 30.86 -18.92
CA ASP A 135 -40.00 31.88 -19.97
C ASP A 135 -40.13 31.27 -21.37
N LYS A 136 -39.82 29.99 -21.54
CA LYS A 136 -39.95 29.24 -22.81
C LYS A 136 -40.96 28.09 -22.72
N LEU A 137 -41.99 28.23 -21.89
CA LEU A 137 -43.01 27.19 -21.69
C LEU A 137 -42.41 25.84 -21.23
N GLY A 138 -41.28 25.87 -20.51
CA GLY A 138 -40.55 24.68 -20.08
C GLY A 138 -39.66 24.06 -21.17
N LEU A 139 -39.54 24.68 -22.36
CA LEU A 139 -38.69 24.16 -23.43
C LEU A 139 -37.20 24.48 -23.15
N PRO A 140 -36.29 23.50 -23.34
CA PRO A 140 -34.86 23.75 -23.27
C PRO A 140 -34.36 24.49 -24.52
N ALA A 141 -33.28 25.26 -24.37
CA ALA A 141 -32.61 25.97 -25.45
C ALA A 141 -31.28 25.28 -25.81
N PRO A 142 -30.78 25.43 -27.04
CA PRO A 142 -29.46 24.93 -27.41
C PRO A 142 -28.35 25.69 -26.65
N LYS A 143 -27.31 24.97 -26.24
CA LYS A 143 -26.06 25.51 -25.71
C LYS A 143 -24.86 24.70 -26.22
N LEU A 144 -23.65 25.21 -26.03
CA LEU A 144 -22.44 24.44 -26.34
C LEU A 144 -22.30 23.25 -25.36
N PRO A 145 -21.87 22.07 -25.83
CA PRO A 145 -21.52 20.97 -24.93
C PRO A 145 -20.28 21.33 -24.11
N GLU A 146 -20.25 20.89 -22.86
CA GLU A 146 -19.11 21.09 -21.97
C GLU A 146 -18.56 19.74 -21.51
N VAL A 147 -17.23 19.66 -21.39
CA VAL A 147 -16.51 18.51 -20.84
C VAL A 147 -15.51 19.01 -19.82
N GLY A 148 -15.57 18.46 -18.62
CA GLY A 148 -14.59 18.70 -17.56
C GLY A 148 -13.85 17.41 -17.23
N LEU A 149 -12.54 17.51 -17.02
CA LEU A 149 -11.71 16.44 -16.48
C LEU A 149 -11.27 16.82 -15.07
N LEU A 150 -11.55 15.95 -14.11
CA LEU A 150 -11.08 16.09 -12.74
C LEU A 150 -9.71 15.42 -12.62
N ALA A 151 -8.71 16.19 -12.22
CA ALA A 151 -7.36 15.70 -12.05
C ALA A 151 -7.30 14.63 -10.95
N PRO A 152 -6.49 13.57 -11.13
CA PRO A 152 -6.21 12.64 -10.05
C PRO A 152 -5.46 13.35 -8.92
N VAL A 153 -5.63 12.86 -7.70
CA VAL A 153 -4.92 13.35 -6.51
C VAL A 153 -4.12 12.20 -5.92
N LEU A 154 -2.90 12.48 -5.47
CA LEU A 154 -2.04 11.53 -4.76
C LEU A 154 -1.49 12.20 -3.51
N GLN A 155 -1.66 11.57 -2.36
CA GLN A 155 -1.18 12.07 -1.07
C GLN A 155 -0.49 10.94 -0.31
N ALA A 156 0.73 11.20 0.14
CA ALA A 156 1.50 10.31 1.00
C ALA A 156 2.50 11.11 1.84
N ALA A 157 3.01 10.50 2.90
CA ALA A 157 4.06 11.05 3.75
C ALA A 157 5.23 10.05 3.86
N PRO A 158 6.03 9.85 2.79
CA PRO A 158 7.11 8.86 2.79
C PRO A 158 8.20 9.24 3.81
N GLY A 159 8.64 8.24 4.57
CA GLY A 159 9.74 8.35 5.52
C GLY A 159 10.86 7.34 5.23
N ALA A 160 12.06 7.67 5.68
CA ALA A 160 13.21 6.76 5.66
C ALA A 160 14.07 7.02 6.89
N THR A 161 14.63 5.95 7.44
CA THR A 161 15.61 6.02 8.53
C THR A 161 16.87 5.26 8.17
N LEU A 162 18.00 5.79 8.60
CA LEU A 162 19.31 5.19 8.50
C LEU A 162 19.87 5.09 9.91
N GLY A 163 20.43 3.95 10.26
CA GLY A 163 20.94 3.70 11.60
C GLY A 163 22.08 2.70 11.61
N LEU A 164 22.77 2.67 12.75
CA LEU A 164 23.68 1.60 13.10
C LEU A 164 22.92 0.66 14.05
N ALA A 165 22.99 -0.64 13.80
CA ALA A 165 22.35 -1.64 14.62
C ALA A 165 23.43 -2.54 15.28
N PRO A 166 23.23 -2.96 16.54
CA PRO A 166 23.99 -4.07 17.08
C PRO A 166 23.56 -5.37 16.40
N GLY A 167 24.52 -6.21 16.06
CA GLY A 167 24.32 -7.55 15.55
C GLY A 167 23.79 -8.46 16.63
N LEU A 168 22.97 -9.42 16.22
CA LEU A 168 22.54 -10.54 17.05
C LEU A 168 23.54 -11.68 16.93
#